data_AF-A0ABD5R8Z9-F1
#
_entry.id   AF-A0ABD5R8Z9-F1
#
_cell.length_a   1.000
_cell.length_b   1.000
_cell.length_c   1.000
_cell.angle_alpha   90.00
_cell.angle_beta   90.00
_cell.angle_gamma   90.00
#
_symmetry.space_group_name_H-M   'P 1'
#
loop_
_entity.id
_entity.type
_entity.pdbx_description
1 polymer ?
#
loop_
_entity_poly.entity_id
_entity_poly.type
_entity_poly.pdbx_seq_one_letter_code
_entity_poly.pdbx_strand_id
1 'polypeptide(L)'
;MFRTRELPTRVRDRERSVQVADRPKPARVVAPHMATCAEADCEDEAAVRVYVPWAEDREVCTAHARVLVQQDGVVAEPLEGVEWR
;
A
#
# COMPACT_ATOMS: atom_id res chain seq x y z
N MET A 1 2.20 22.25 -57.22
CA MET A 1 1.44 21.05 -56.80
C MET A 1 1.96 20.64 -55.42
N PHE A 2 1.27 21.05 -54.34
CA PHE A 2 1.68 20.74 -52.97
C PHE A 2 1.03 19.44 -52.52
N ARG A 3 1.84 18.42 -52.25
CA ARG A 3 1.37 17.15 -51.67
C ARG A 3 0.95 17.38 -50.23
N THR A 4 -0.34 17.19 -49.93
CA THR A 4 -0.87 17.03 -48.58
C THR A 4 -0.19 15.82 -47.93
N ARG A 5 0.57 16.05 -46.87
CA ARG A 5 1.07 14.98 -46.00
C ARG A 5 -0.07 14.54 -45.10
N GLU A 6 -0.64 13.37 -45.38
CA GLU A 6 -1.59 12.69 -44.51
C GLU A 6 -0.85 12.22 -43.24
N LEU A 7 -1.29 12.70 -42.08
CA LEU A 7 -0.74 12.30 -40.78
C LEU A 7 -1.17 10.85 -40.46
N PRO A 8 -0.29 10.01 -39.89
CA PRO A 8 -0.65 8.63 -39.55
C PRO A 8 -1.66 8.58 -38.40
N THR A 9 -2.76 7.85 -38.60
CA THR A 9 -3.89 7.65 -37.69
C THR A 9 -3.60 6.78 -36.46
N ARG A 10 -2.34 6.65 -36.03
CA ARG A 10 -1.91 5.60 -35.07
C ARG A 10 -1.67 6.08 -33.65
N VAL A 11 -2.34 7.15 -33.21
CA VAL A 11 -2.31 7.65 -31.81
C VAL A 11 -3.71 7.62 -31.21
N ARG A 12 -4.40 6.47 -31.23
CA ARG A 12 -5.71 6.30 -30.59
C ARG A 12 -5.89 4.91 -29.95
N ASP A 13 -4.83 4.36 -29.36
CA ASP A 13 -4.90 3.03 -28.74
C ASP A 13 -4.10 2.95 -27.43
N ARG A 14 -4.11 4.03 -26.64
CA ARG A 14 -3.45 4.08 -25.32
C ARG A 14 -4.44 4.07 -24.14
N GLU A 15 -5.72 3.96 -24.44
CA GLU A 15 -6.83 3.93 -23.49
C GLU A 15 -7.33 2.50 -23.29
N ARG A 16 -6.40 1.56 -23.11
CA ARG A 16 -6.72 0.23 -22.58
C ARG A 16 -6.94 0.36 -21.08
N SER A 17 -8.13 0.86 -20.74
CA SER A 17 -8.88 0.63 -19.50
C SER A 17 -8.14 -0.15 -18.41
N VAL A 18 -7.32 0.54 -17.61
CA VAL A 18 -6.97 0.07 -16.27
C VAL A 18 -8.20 0.32 -15.41
N GLN A 19 -9.13 -0.63 -15.40
CA GLN A 19 -10.15 -0.67 -14.37
C GLN A 19 -9.44 -1.08 -13.07
N VAL A 20 -8.89 -0.10 -12.35
CA VAL A 20 -8.50 -0.27 -10.95
C VAL A 20 -9.82 -0.50 -10.23
N ALA A 21 -10.21 -1.77 -10.11
CA ALA A 21 -11.42 -2.14 -9.42
C ALA A 21 -11.35 -1.53 -8.02
N ASP A 22 -12.27 -0.61 -7.73
CA ASP A 22 -12.51 -0.03 -6.42
C ASP A 22 -13.01 -1.17 -5.52
N ARG A 23 -12.08 -2.02 -5.06
CA ARG A 23 -12.38 -3.04 -4.08
C ARG A 23 -12.54 -2.28 -2.77
N PRO A 24 -13.73 -2.30 -2.14
CA PRO A 24 -13.92 -1.62 -0.87
C PRO A 24 -12.92 -2.19 0.13
N LYS A 25 -12.15 -1.30 0.76
CA LYS A 25 -11.20 -1.68 1.80
C LYS A 25 -11.95 -2.44 2.90
N PRO A 26 -11.44 -3.58 3.38
CA PRO A 26 -12.04 -4.29 4.51
C PRO A 26 -12.14 -3.35 5.73
N ALA A 27 -13.25 -3.47 6.46
CA ALA A 27 -13.55 -2.62 7.60
C ALA A 27 -12.45 -2.73 8.66
N ARG A 28 -12.03 -1.58 9.19
CA ARG A 28 -10.89 -1.43 10.10
C ARG A 28 -11.14 -2.18 11.41
N VAL A 29 -10.41 -3.27 11.63
CA VAL A 29 -10.33 -3.94 12.94
C VAL A 29 -9.17 -3.34 13.71
N VAL A 30 -9.45 -2.64 14.81
CA VAL A 30 -8.43 -2.12 15.73
C VAL A 30 -8.27 -3.14 16.87
N ALA A 31 -7.19 -3.92 16.84
CA ALA A 31 -6.82 -4.80 17.95
C ALA A 31 -6.02 -3.99 19.01
N PRO A 32 -6.11 -4.34 20.30
CA PRO A 32 -5.37 -3.66 21.37
C PRO A 32 -3.86 -3.99 21.34
N HIS A 33 -3.08 -3.00 21.78
CA HIS A 33 -1.62 -2.77 21.68
C HIS A 33 -0.66 -3.80 22.35
N MET A 34 -1.05 -5.06 22.45
CA MET A 34 -0.18 -6.17 22.91
C MET A 34 -0.07 -7.27 21.84
N ALA A 35 -0.24 -6.88 20.58
CA ALA A 35 -0.12 -7.77 19.45
C ALA A 35 1.36 -8.01 19.10
N THR A 36 1.70 -9.26 18.85
CA THR A 36 2.94 -9.63 18.16
C THR A 36 2.87 -9.11 16.72
N CYS A 37 4.03 -8.82 16.12
CA CYS A 37 4.16 -8.42 14.73
C CYS A 37 3.34 -9.35 13.81
N ALA A 38 2.51 -8.77 12.94
CA ALA A 38 1.65 -9.53 12.03
C ALA A 38 2.40 -10.24 10.88
N GLU A 39 3.70 -9.97 10.73
CA GLU A 39 4.52 -10.65 9.73
C GLU A 39 4.85 -12.08 10.17
N ALA A 40 4.92 -12.99 9.20
CA ALA A 40 5.28 -14.38 9.47
C ALA A 40 6.68 -14.46 10.08
N ASP A 41 6.85 -15.40 11.02
CA ASP A 41 8.15 -15.69 11.65
C ASP A 41 8.77 -14.51 12.43
N CYS A 42 7.94 -13.57 12.91
CA CYS A 42 8.37 -12.46 13.76
C CYS A 42 7.63 -12.47 15.10
N GLU A 43 8.38 -12.55 16.20
CA GLU A 43 7.83 -12.56 17.56
C GLU A 43 7.96 -11.19 18.27
N ASP A 44 8.46 -10.18 17.57
CA ASP A 44 8.64 -8.84 18.13
C ASP A 44 7.29 -8.16 18.43
N GLU A 45 7.32 -7.22 19.35
CA GLU A 45 6.15 -6.40 19.71
C GLU A 45 5.74 -5.49 18.54
N ALA A 46 4.45 -5.47 18.23
CA ALA A 46 3.91 -4.54 17.26
C ALA A 46 3.95 -3.11 17.82
N ALA A 47 4.61 -2.22 17.10
CA ALA A 47 4.81 -0.84 17.50
C ALA A 47 4.16 0.16 16.54
N VAL A 48 3.81 -0.29 15.34
CA VAL A 48 3.40 0.56 14.21
C VAL A 48 2.25 -0.09 13.47
N ARG A 49 1.25 0.70 13.09
CA ARG A 49 0.21 0.29 12.15
C ARG A 49 0.57 0.74 10.74
N VAL A 50 0.53 -0.20 9.80
CA VAL A 50 0.74 0.02 8.38
C VAL A 50 -0.61 0.04 7.67
N TYR A 51 -0.88 1.13 6.94
CA TYR A 51 -2.06 1.30 6.11
C TYR A 51 -1.81 0.79 4.70
N VAL A 52 -2.52 -0.26 4.35
CA VAL A 52 -2.45 -0.88 3.02
C VAL A 52 -3.70 -0.46 2.23
N PRO A 53 -3.58 0.32 1.13
CA PRO A 53 -4.73 0.79 0.37
C PRO A 53 -5.56 -0.32 -0.29
N TRP A 54 -4.96 -1.50 -0.50
CA TRP A 54 -5.53 -2.63 -1.23
C TRP A 54 -5.80 -3.86 -0.36
N ALA A 55 -5.55 -3.79 0.96
CA ALA A 55 -5.70 -4.91 1.89
C ALA A 55 -6.09 -4.42 3.30
N GLU A 56 -6.11 -5.32 4.27
CA GLU A 56 -6.28 -4.98 5.69
C GLU A 56 -5.07 -4.24 6.24
N ASP A 57 -5.32 -3.35 7.20
CA ASP A 57 -4.26 -2.68 7.94
C ASP A 57 -3.54 -3.71 8.81
N ARG A 58 -2.21 -3.62 8.88
CA ARG A 58 -1.36 -4.56 9.61
C ARG A 58 -0.66 -3.86 10.76
N GLU A 59 -0.55 -4.53 11.91
CA GLU A 59 0.25 -4.05 13.04
C GLU A 59 1.56 -4.82 13.08
N VAL A 60 2.68 -4.10 12.99
CA VAL A 60 4.01 -4.68 12.80
C VAL A 60 5.03 -4.00 13.71
N CYS A 61 6.17 -4.66 13.92
CA CYS A 61 7.29 -4.03 14.61
C CYS A 61 7.92 -2.91 13.76
N THR A 62 8.73 -2.06 14.38
CA THR A 62 9.40 -0.92 13.69
C THR A 62 10.29 -1.37 12.53
N ALA A 63 10.93 -2.53 12.66
CA ALA A 63 11.80 -3.10 11.62
C ALA A 63 11.00 -3.48 10.35
N HIS A 64 9.90 -4.21 10.51
CA HIS A 64 9.04 -4.58 9.38
C HIS A 64 8.30 -3.38 8.79
N ALA A 65 7.86 -2.43 9.63
CA ALA A 65 7.27 -1.18 9.14
C ALA A 65 8.22 -0.47 8.17
N ARG A 66 9.51 -0.35 8.51
CA ARG A 66 10.51 0.26 7.64
C ARG A 66 10.65 -0.46 6.31
N VAL A 67 10.69 -1.79 6.30
CA VAL A 67 10.82 -2.55 5.06
C VAL A 67 9.58 -2.36 4.18
N LEU A 68 8.39 -2.48 4.77
CA LEU A 68 7.11 -2.37 4.06
C LEU A 68 6.92 -0.98 3.44
N VAL A 69 7.21 0.11 4.18
CA VAL A 69 7.13 1.47 3.64
C VAL A 69 8.03 1.65 2.41
N GLN A 70 9.22 1.05 2.43
CA GLN A 70 10.20 1.18 1.36
C GLN A 70 9.88 0.31 0.14
N GLN A 71 9.34 -0.90 0.34
CA GLN A 71 9.05 -1.84 -0.74
C GLN A 71 7.68 -1.59 -1.37
N ASP A 72 6.66 -1.36 -0.54
CA ASP A 72 5.27 -1.32 -0.96
C ASP A 72 4.72 0.12 -1.05
N GLY A 73 5.44 1.12 -0.55
CA GLY A 73 4.98 2.51 -0.58
C GLY A 73 3.75 2.78 0.31
N VAL A 74 3.58 1.96 1.35
CA VAL A 74 2.49 2.05 2.33
C VAL A 74 2.80 3.10 3.40
N VAL A 75 1.76 3.55 4.12
CA VAL A 75 1.90 4.55 5.18
C VAL A 75 1.97 3.85 6.54
N ALA A 76 2.91 4.27 7.38
CA ALA A 76 3.10 3.74 8.73
C ALA A 76 2.77 4.82 9.78
N GLU A 77 1.96 4.48 10.78
CA GLU A 77 1.67 5.32 11.94
C GLU A 77 2.03 4.59 13.23
N PRO A 78 2.71 5.24 14.19
CA PRO A 78 2.95 4.66 15.51
C PRO A 78 1.65 4.24 16.19
N LEU A 79 1.69 3.12 16.90
CA LEU A 79 0.61 2.74 17.78
C LEU A 79 0.65 3.62 19.04
N GLU A 80 -0.52 3.95 19.58
CA GLU A 80 -0.64 4.72 20.81
C GLU A 80 -0.19 3.88 22.01
N GLY A 81 0.64 4.46 22.88
CA GLY A 81 1.04 3.83 24.15
C GLY A 81 2.13 2.77 24.08
N VAL A 82 2.82 2.63 22.94
CA VAL A 82 4.00 1.76 22.78
C VAL A 82 5.25 2.59 22.50
N GLU A 83 6.35 2.20 23.12
CA GLU A 83 7.64 2.85 22.89
C GLU A 83 8.30 2.29 21.64
N TRP A 84 8.45 3.13 20.61
CA TRP A 84 9.09 2.77 19.35
C TRP A 84 10.48 3.44 19.27
N ARG A 85 11.53 2.64 19.07
CA ARG A 85 12.93 3.09 18.96
C ARG A 85 13.56 2.69 17.64
#